data_AF-A0A1X7VSM8-F1
#
_entry.id   AF-A0A1X7VSM8-F1
#
_cell.length_a   1.000
_cell.length_b   1.000
_cell.length_c   1.000
_cell.angle_alpha   90.00
_cell.angle_beta   90.00
_cell.angle_gamma   90.00
#
_symmetry.space_group_name_H-M   'P 1'
#
loop_
_entity.id
_entity.type
_entity.pdbx_description
1 polymer ?
#
loop_
_entity_poly.entity_id
_entity_poly.type
_entity_poly.pdbx_seq_one_letter_code
_entity_poly.pdbx_strand_id
1 'polypeptide(L)'
;MRSAVKGGAGGCRKGRGLVFVFKMASKWPREYPRVPGLDEVEPGDFLGKQKARDQVARDRAIDLEVVRILRERVKECQRREEVNHLQRCREHVEAYMKAHRKYRSEGWLSFH
;
A
#
# COMPACT_ATOMS: atom_id res chain seq x y z
N MET A 1 8.83 20.92 57.05
CA MET A 1 8.95 19.61 57.71
C MET A 1 9.47 18.60 56.69
N ARG A 2 10.59 17.93 57.04
CA ARG A 2 11.17 16.69 56.48
C ARG A 2 11.45 16.63 54.98
N SER A 3 12.71 16.91 54.68
CA SER A 3 13.54 16.24 53.68
C SER A 3 13.28 14.73 53.59
N ALA A 4 13.32 14.19 52.37
CA ALA A 4 13.74 12.82 52.11
C ALA A 4 14.99 12.85 51.22
N VAL A 5 15.98 12.09 51.64
CA VAL A 5 17.38 12.16 51.27
C VAL A 5 17.80 10.78 50.75
N LYS A 6 18.65 10.78 49.71
CA LYS A 6 19.64 9.77 49.29
C LYS A 6 19.23 8.50 48.53
N GLY A 7 19.98 8.33 47.44
CA GLY A 7 20.48 7.07 46.88
C GLY A 7 20.90 7.31 45.42
N GLY A 8 22.15 7.38 44.98
CA GLY A 8 23.41 6.99 45.59
C GLY A 8 24.13 5.97 44.69
N ALA A 9 24.88 6.47 43.70
CA ALA A 9 26.05 5.88 43.03
C ALA A 9 25.93 4.55 42.24
N GLY A 10 26.58 4.52 41.06
CA GLY A 10 27.05 3.27 40.46
C GLY A 10 27.15 3.30 38.94
N GLY A 11 28.22 3.88 38.38
CA GLY A 11 28.54 3.72 36.96
C GLY A 11 29.02 2.29 36.63
N CYS A 12 28.79 1.82 35.40
CA CYS A 12 29.52 0.66 34.89
C CYS A 12 29.70 0.71 33.36
N ARG A 13 30.95 0.99 32.98
CA ARG A 13 31.72 0.50 31.83
C ARG A 13 31.24 0.83 30.40
N LYS A 14 32.03 1.71 29.78
CA LYS A 14 32.27 1.82 28.33
C LYS A 14 32.57 0.44 27.73
N GLY A 15 31.55 -0.22 27.20
CA GLY A 15 31.72 -1.26 26.19
C GLY A 15 31.77 -0.62 24.82
N ARG A 16 32.98 -0.51 24.24
CA ARG A 16 33.16 -0.29 22.80
C ARG A 16 32.65 -1.53 22.06
N GLY A 17 31.35 -1.68 21.93
CA GLY A 17 30.78 -2.41 20.82
C GLY A 17 30.69 -1.42 19.67
N LEU A 18 31.29 -1.73 18.52
CA LEU A 18 30.79 -1.17 17.27
C LEU A 18 29.30 -1.57 17.21
N VAL A 19 28.44 -0.71 17.71
CA VAL A 19 27.06 -0.69 17.26
C VAL A 19 27.22 -0.20 15.83
N PHE A 20 27.41 -1.16 14.92
CA PHE A 20 26.90 -1.02 13.58
C PHE A 20 25.41 -0.73 13.76
N VAL A 21 25.07 0.53 14.06
CA VAL A 21 23.77 1.11 13.79
C VAL A 21 23.77 1.19 12.27
N PHE A 22 23.64 0.02 11.64
CA PHE A 22 23.16 -0.12 10.29
C PHE A 22 21.81 0.59 10.35
N LYS A 23 21.85 1.86 9.96
CA LYS A 23 20.69 2.71 9.77
C LYS A 23 19.95 2.09 8.59
N MET A 24 19.26 0.99 8.84
CA MET A 24 18.29 0.41 7.92
C MET A 24 17.18 1.44 7.84
N ALA A 25 17.30 2.33 6.85
CA ALA A 25 16.32 3.36 6.59
C ALA A 25 14.99 2.67 6.32
N SER A 26 14.13 2.74 7.32
CA SER A 26 12.75 2.30 7.32
C SER A 26 11.99 3.01 6.21
N LYS A 27 11.91 2.40 5.03
CA LYS A 27 11.04 2.90 3.96
C LYS A 27 9.60 2.49 4.27
N TRP A 28 8.94 3.23 5.16
CA TRP A 28 7.52 3.10 5.46
C TRP A 28 6.66 3.40 4.22
N PRO A 29 5.50 2.74 4.02
CA PRO A 29 4.55 3.12 2.99
C PRO A 29 4.21 4.61 3.10
N ARG A 30 4.23 5.31 1.96
CA ARG A 30 3.85 6.72 1.91
C ARG A 30 2.34 6.83 1.86
N GLU A 31 1.76 7.53 2.83
CA GLU A 31 0.35 7.90 2.81
C GLU A 31 0.15 9.17 1.98
N TYR A 32 -0.85 9.17 1.10
CA TYR A 32 -1.25 10.31 0.30
C TYR A 32 -2.64 10.78 0.77
N PRO A 33 -2.82 12.05 1.16
CA PRO A 33 -4.14 12.56 1.53
C PRO A 33 -5.08 12.54 0.33
N ARG A 34 -6.38 12.38 0.58
CA ARG A 34 -7.41 12.46 -0.45
C ARG A 34 -7.64 13.92 -0.85
N VAL A 35 -7.72 14.15 -2.15
CA VAL A 35 -8.01 15.42 -2.84
C VAL A 35 -9.41 15.31 -3.45
N PRO A 36 -10.14 16.43 -3.61
CA PRO A 36 -11.39 16.49 -4.35
C PRO A 36 -11.32 15.87 -5.75
N GLY A 37 -12.48 15.42 -6.25
CA GLY A 37 -12.63 14.87 -7.60
C GLY A 37 -12.39 15.90 -8.69
N LEU A 38 -12.22 15.46 -9.96
CA LEU A 38 -12.03 16.38 -11.09
C LEU A 38 -13.25 17.31 -11.32
N ASP A 39 -14.44 16.85 -10.94
CA ASP A 39 -15.73 17.52 -11.04
C ASP A 39 -15.93 18.60 -9.96
N GLU A 40 -15.28 18.45 -8.81
CA GLU A 40 -15.40 19.38 -7.68
C GLU A 40 -14.39 20.54 -7.75
N VAL A 41 -13.34 20.42 -8.57
CA VAL A 41 -12.31 21.46 -8.71
C VAL A 41 -12.79 22.60 -9.62
N GLU A 42 -12.56 23.85 -9.19
CA GLU A 42 -12.89 25.02 -9.98
C GLU A 42 -12.23 24.99 -11.38
N PRO A 43 -12.96 25.37 -12.45
CA PRO A 43 -12.42 25.30 -13.81
C PRO A 43 -11.14 26.10 -14.05
N GLY A 44 -10.88 27.15 -13.26
CA GLY A 44 -9.69 27.99 -13.35
C GLY A 44 -8.47 27.48 -12.57
N ASP A 45 -8.62 26.52 -11.65
CA ASP A 45 -7.52 26.03 -10.83
C ASP A 45 -6.75 24.90 -11.53
N PHE A 46 -5.62 25.25 -12.14
CA PHE A 46 -4.72 24.30 -12.77
C PHE A 46 -4.08 23.33 -11.75
N LEU A 47 -3.69 23.82 -10.57
CA LEU A 47 -2.99 23.01 -9.57
C LEU A 47 -3.94 22.00 -8.92
N GLY A 48 -5.18 22.40 -8.64
CA GLY A 48 -6.24 21.50 -8.17
C GLY A 48 -6.49 20.36 -9.14
N LYS A 49 -6.64 20.68 -10.44
CA LYS A 49 -6.84 19.67 -11.49
C LYS A 49 -5.68 18.70 -11.60
N GLN A 50 -4.44 19.20 -11.49
CA GLN A 50 -3.25 18.35 -11.52
C GLN A 50 -3.22 17.37 -10.34
N LYS A 51 -3.50 17.85 -9.12
CA LYS A 51 -3.53 17.00 -7.92
C LYS A 51 -4.61 15.92 -8.02
N ALA A 52 -5.79 16.27 -8.54
CA ALA A 52 -6.89 15.34 -8.74
C ALA A 52 -6.52 14.26 -9.79
N ARG A 53 -5.90 14.65 -10.91
CA ARG A 53 -5.36 13.71 -11.90
C ARG A 53 -4.31 12.78 -11.33
N ASP A 54 -3.38 13.32 -10.53
CA ASP A 54 -2.33 12.53 -9.88
C ASP A 54 -2.93 11.50 -8.91
N GLN A 55 -4.04 11.85 -8.23
CA GLN A 55 -4.76 10.90 -7.38
C GLN A 55 -5.40 9.77 -8.19
N VAL A 56 -6.11 10.10 -9.27
CA VAL A 56 -6.69 9.09 -10.19
C VAL A 56 -5.59 8.17 -10.74
N ALA A 57 -4.44 8.71 -11.11
CA ALA A 57 -3.30 7.92 -11.58
C ALA A 57 -2.77 6.95 -10.51
N ARG A 58 -2.67 7.40 -9.25
CA ARG A 58 -2.27 6.54 -8.12
C ARG A 58 -3.29 5.45 -7.84
N ASP A 59 -4.57 5.80 -7.77
CA ASP A 59 -5.64 4.84 -7.50
C ASP A 59 -5.72 3.77 -8.62
N ARG A 60 -5.58 4.18 -9.89
CA ARG A 60 -5.51 3.25 -11.02
C ARG A 60 -4.29 2.33 -10.98
N ALA A 61 -3.13 2.85 -10.55
CA ALA A 61 -1.94 2.03 -10.37
C ALA A 61 -2.17 0.97 -9.27
N ILE A 62 -2.82 1.34 -8.17
CA ILE A 62 -3.20 0.42 -7.11
C ILE A 62 -4.16 -0.65 -7.64
N ASP A 63 -5.21 -0.28 -8.37
CA ASP A 63 -6.15 -1.25 -8.95
C ASP A 63 -5.47 -2.23 -9.92
N LEU A 64 -4.51 -1.76 -10.71
CA LEU A 64 -3.71 -2.62 -11.59
C LEU A 64 -2.90 -3.65 -10.77
N GLU A 65 -2.23 -3.21 -9.70
CA GLU A 65 -1.49 -4.12 -8.83
C GLU A 65 -2.40 -5.10 -8.09
N VAL A 66 -3.60 -4.68 -7.68
CA VAL A 66 -4.61 -5.58 -7.10
C VAL A 66 -5.00 -6.67 -8.11
N VAL A 67 -5.25 -6.31 -9.37
CA VAL A 67 -5.56 -7.29 -10.44
C VAL A 67 -4.37 -8.24 -10.67
N ARG A 68 -3.13 -7.73 -10.64
CA ARG A 68 -1.91 -8.55 -10.77
C ARG A 68 -1.78 -9.56 -9.63
N ILE A 69 -1.95 -9.12 -8.38
CA ILE A 69 -1.91 -9.99 -7.19
C ILE A 69 -2.97 -11.08 -7.28
N LEU A 70 -4.21 -10.73 -7.65
CA LEU A 70 -5.29 -11.72 -7.80
C LEU A 70 -4.98 -12.74 -8.90
N ARG A 71 -4.37 -12.30 -10.01
CA ARG A 71 -3.91 -13.20 -11.08
C ARG A 71 -2.85 -14.17 -10.58
N GLU A 72 -1.92 -13.72 -9.75
CA GLU A 72 -0.90 -14.58 -9.14
C GLU A 72 -1.52 -15.60 -8.19
N ARG A 73 -2.51 -15.22 -7.39
CA ARG A 73 -3.26 -16.15 -6.52
C ARG A 73 -3.96 -17.26 -7.31
N VAL A 74 -4.55 -16.93 -8.47
CA VAL A 74 -5.15 -17.93 -9.37
C VAL A 74 -4.08 -18.91 -9.87
N LYS A 75 -2.93 -18.40 -10.34
CA LYS A 75 -1.81 -19.25 -10.79
C LYS A 75 -1.28 -20.14 -9.67
N GLU A 76 -1.15 -19.59 -8.46
CA GLU A 76 -0.70 -20.34 -7.29
C GLU A 76 -1.68 -21.46 -6.94
N CYS A 77 -2.98 -21.17 -6.90
CA CYS A 77 -3.99 -22.19 -6.65
C CYS A 77 -3.96 -23.29 -7.71
N GLN A 78 -3.85 -22.91 -8.98
CA GLN A 78 -3.76 -23.89 -10.08
C GLN A 78 -2.52 -24.78 -9.95
N ARG A 79 -1.39 -24.22 -9.50
CA ARG A 79 -0.17 -24.99 -9.22
C ARG A 79 -0.32 -25.91 -8.01
N ARG A 80 -1.07 -25.52 -6.98
CA ARG A 80 -1.27 -26.31 -5.75
C ARG A 80 -2.24 -27.48 -5.93
N GLU A 81 -3.31 -27.26 -6.70
CA GLU A 81 -4.44 -28.22 -6.82
C GLU A 81 -4.31 -29.18 -8.00
N GLU A 82 -3.36 -28.93 -8.91
CA GLU A 82 -3.09 -29.70 -10.13
C GLU A 82 -4.38 -30.10 -10.88
N VAL A 83 -4.86 -31.33 -10.69
CA VAL A 83 -6.04 -31.90 -11.34
C VAL A 83 -7.38 -31.32 -10.85
N ASN A 84 -7.48 -30.87 -9.59
CA ASN A 84 -8.75 -30.43 -8.99
C ASN A 84 -8.94 -28.90 -8.96
N HIS A 85 -8.16 -28.17 -9.76
CA HIS A 85 -8.18 -26.69 -9.77
C HIS A 85 -9.55 -26.10 -10.17
N LEU A 86 -10.35 -26.80 -10.99
CA LEU A 86 -11.66 -26.30 -11.44
C LEU A 86 -12.66 -26.10 -10.29
N GLN A 87 -12.65 -27.01 -9.31
CA GLN A 87 -13.56 -26.93 -8.17
C GLN A 87 -13.00 -26.05 -7.05
N ARG A 88 -11.72 -26.20 -6.73
CA ARG A 88 -11.09 -25.54 -5.58
C ARG A 88 -10.65 -24.10 -5.85
N CYS A 89 -10.27 -23.74 -7.08
CA CYS A 89 -9.79 -22.37 -7.38
C CYS A 89 -10.90 -21.40 -7.79
N ARG A 90 -12.17 -21.81 -7.74
CA ARG A 90 -13.32 -21.01 -8.19
C ARG A 90 -13.38 -19.63 -7.54
N GLU A 91 -13.18 -19.56 -6.22
CA GLU A 91 -13.22 -18.31 -5.46
C GLU A 91 -12.15 -17.31 -5.97
N HIS A 92 -10.91 -17.78 -6.16
CA HIS A 92 -9.83 -16.94 -6.66
C HIS A 92 -10.09 -16.42 -8.07
N VAL A 93 -10.68 -17.26 -8.94
CA VAL A 93 -11.05 -16.87 -10.30
C VAL A 93 -12.19 -15.85 -10.29
N GLU A 94 -13.22 -16.05 -9.46
CA GLU A 94 -14.33 -15.10 -9.32
C GLU A 94 -13.84 -13.73 -8.81
N ALA A 95 -12.95 -13.72 -7.80
CA ALA A 95 -12.34 -12.51 -7.28
C ALA A 95 -11.51 -11.78 -8.36
N TYR A 96 -10.64 -12.50 -9.08
CA TYR A 96 -9.86 -11.96 -10.19
C TYR A 96 -10.76 -11.36 -11.27
N MET A 97 -11.78 -12.10 -11.70
CA MET A 97 -12.70 -11.66 -12.74
C MET A 97 -13.49 -10.41 -12.33
N LYS A 98 -13.91 -10.32 -11.07
CA LYS A 98 -14.59 -9.13 -10.53
C LYS A 98 -13.67 -7.90 -10.56
N ALA A 99 -12.45 -8.03 -10.05
CA ALA A 99 -11.48 -6.93 -10.03
C ALA A 99 -11.07 -6.51 -11.46
N HIS A 100 -10.81 -7.48 -12.34
CA HIS A 100 -10.44 -7.22 -13.72
C HIS A 100 -11.55 -6.52 -14.51
N ARG A 101 -12.82 -6.90 -14.32
CA ARG A 101 -13.95 -6.20 -14.92
C ARG A 101 -14.05 -4.75 -14.45
N LYS A 102 -13.94 -4.52 -13.15
CA LYS A 102 -13.95 -3.17 -12.55
C LYS A 102 -12.85 -2.29 -13.15
N TYR A 103 -11.60 -2.77 -13.12
CA TYR A 103 -10.46 -2.05 -13.69
C TYR A 103 -10.65 -1.74 -15.19
N ARG A 104 -11.21 -2.68 -15.96
CA ARG A 104 -11.46 -2.49 -17.39
C ARG A 104 -12.55 -1.46 -17.67
N SER A 105 -13.66 -1.47 -16.92
CA SER A 105 -14.77 -0.51 -17.13
C SER A 105 -14.36 0.91 -16.80
N GLU A 106 -13.54 1.11 -15.77
CA GLU A 106 -13.05 2.43 -15.35
C GLU A 106 -11.94 2.96 -16.28
N GLY A 107 -11.23 2.06 -16.96
CA GLY A 107 -10.06 2.39 -17.79
C GLY A 107 -10.33 3.12 -19.11
N TRP A 108 -11.57 3.09 -19.63
CA TRP A 108 -11.94 3.73 -20.91
C TRP A 108 -12.37 5.20 -20.76
N LEU A 109 -12.86 5.59 -19.57
CA LEU A 109 -13.42 6.92 -19.29
C LEU A 109 -12.41 7.95 -18.74
N SER A 110 -11.14 7.57 -18.60
CA SER A 110 -10.10 8.41 -17.98
C SER A 110 -9.15 9.11 -18.96
N PHE A 111 -9.29 8.85 -20.27
CA PHE A 111 -8.38 9.36 -21.31
C PHE A 111 -9.04 10.27 -22.35
N HIS A 112 -10.36 10.50 -22.29
CA HIS A 112 -11.07 11.38 -23.23
C HIS A 112 -11.96 12.38 -22.48
#